data_AF-A0A520HM91-F1
#
_entry.id   AF-A0A520HM91-F1
#
_cell.length_a   1.000
_cell.length_b   1.000
_cell.length_c   1.000
_cell.angle_alpha   90.00
_cell.angle_beta   90.00
_cell.angle_gamma   90.00
#
_symmetry.space_group_name_H-M   'P 1'
#
loop_
_entity.id
_entity.type
_entity.pdbx_description
1 polymer ?
#
loop_
_entity_poly.entity_id
_entity_poly.type
_entity_poly.pdbx_seq_one_letter_code
_entity_poly.pdbx_strand_id
1 'polypeptide(L)'
;MPLLTGDEPLPAMVSRLVGETRALAGAEIAVYKARFGITLAAYKTAAIFFAVAGVLALAALIALLVGLIMTLTPVVGPGLATVIVVGVVLILAVILGLVGKSKLTPGAPS
;
A
#
# COMPACT_ATOMS: atom_id res chain seq x y z
N MET A 1 8.98 -31.08 36.90
CA MET A 1 10.28 -31.59 36.46
C MET A 1 10.08 -33.07 36.13
N PRO A 2 9.86 -33.45 34.84
CA PRO A 2 9.68 -34.85 34.48
C PRO A 2 11.01 -35.58 34.70
N LEU A 3 10.95 -36.70 35.39
CA LEU A 3 12.06 -37.59 35.67
C LEU A 3 12.57 -38.18 34.35
N LEU A 4 13.85 -37.93 34.03
CA LEU A 4 14.58 -38.66 32.99
C LEU A 4 14.84 -40.08 33.52
N THR A 5 13.80 -40.91 33.59
CA THR A 5 13.96 -42.35 33.83
C THR A 5 14.64 -42.94 32.59
N GLY A 6 15.86 -43.47 32.77
CA GLY A 6 16.75 -43.98 31.71
C GLY A 6 16.27 -45.24 30.98
N ASP A 7 14.95 -45.44 30.87
CA ASP A 7 14.30 -46.62 30.29
C ASP A 7 13.62 -46.34 28.95
N GLU A 8 13.55 -45.09 28.49
CA GLU A 8 12.94 -44.79 27.19
C GLU A 8 13.92 -45.20 26.06
N PRO A 9 13.56 -46.18 25.20
CA PRO A 9 14.49 -46.70 24.22
C PRO A 9 14.85 -45.57 23.24
N LEU A 10 16.14 -45.39 22.94
CA LEU A 10 16.66 -44.37 22.00
C LEU A 10 15.81 -44.18 20.72
N PRO A 11 15.26 -45.23 20.09
CA PRO A 11 14.33 -45.09 18.96
C PRO A 11 13.08 -44.25 19.26
N ALA A 12 12.53 -44.33 20.48
CA ALA A 12 11.34 -43.59 20.89
C ALA A 12 11.62 -42.09 21.02
N MET A 13 12.79 -41.70 21.56
CA MET A 13 13.19 -40.29 21.65
C MET A 13 13.40 -39.67 20.26
N VAL A 14 14.04 -40.41 19.35
CA VAL A 14 14.25 -39.96 17.96
C VAL A 14 12.92 -39.84 17.22
N SER A 15 12.04 -40.84 17.34
CA SER A 15 10.69 -40.80 16.75
C SER A 15 9.89 -39.60 17.24
N ARG A 16 10.00 -39.30 18.53
CA ARG A 16 9.32 -38.15 19.15
C ARG A 16 9.90 -36.82 18.70
N LEU A 17 11.23 -36.68 18.62
CA LEU A 17 11.88 -35.47 18.11
C LEU A 17 11.53 -35.22 16.63
N VAL A 18 11.49 -36.27 15.80
CA VAL A 18 11.06 -36.18 14.40
C VAL A 18 9.58 -35.75 14.31
N GLY A 19 8.74 -36.31 15.18
CA GLY A 19 7.33 -35.93 15.30
C GLY A 19 7.14 -34.46 15.71
N GLU A 20 7.86 -34.01 16.74
CA GLU A 20 7.83 -32.64 17.25
C GLU A 20 8.36 -31.64 16.18
N THR A 21 9.43 -31.98 15.46
CA THR A 21 9.97 -31.15 14.36
C THR A 21 8.95 -31.01 13.22
N ARG A 22 8.27 -32.09 12.85
CA ARG A 22 7.25 -32.06 11.79
C ARG A 22 6.01 -31.25 12.20
N ALA A 23 5.60 -31.36 13.46
CA ALA A 23 4.51 -30.56 14.02
C ALA A 23 4.87 -29.07 14.05
N LEU A 24 6.10 -28.73 14.44
CA LEU A 24 6.60 -27.35 14.43
C LEU A 24 6.67 -26.77 13.01
N ALA A 25 7.19 -27.53 12.05
CA ALA A 25 7.23 -27.12 10.64
C ALA A 25 5.82 -26.85 10.08
N GLY A 26 4.84 -27.70 10.43
CA GLY A 26 3.44 -27.48 10.06
C GLY A 26 2.85 -26.20 10.67
N ALA A 27 3.17 -25.92 11.94
CA ALA A 27 2.72 -24.72 12.63
C ALA A 27 3.32 -23.44 12.02
N GLU A 28 4.60 -23.43 11.68
CA GLU A 28 5.24 -22.29 11.01
C GLU A 28 4.63 -22.01 9.64
N ILE A 29 4.38 -23.06 8.84
CA ILE A 29 3.69 -22.92 7.54
C ILE A 29 2.30 -22.30 7.72
N ALA A 30 1.55 -22.73 8.74
CA ALA A 30 0.23 -22.18 9.05
C ALA A 30 0.31 -20.70 9.49
N VAL A 31 1.29 -20.34 10.32
CA VAL A 31 1.54 -18.96 10.76
C VAL A 31 1.94 -18.06 9.59
N TYR A 32 2.84 -18.52 8.71
CA TYR A 32 3.20 -17.80 7.49
C TYR A 32 1.97 -17.59 6.60
N LYS A 33 1.20 -18.64 6.34
CA LYS A 33 -0.02 -18.56 5.52
C LYS A 33 -1.05 -17.58 6.09
N ALA A 34 -1.21 -17.55 7.42
CA ALA A 34 -2.10 -16.59 8.09
C ALA A 34 -1.58 -15.14 7.97
N ARG A 35 -0.28 -14.90 8.21
CA ARG A 35 0.33 -13.57 8.02
C ARG A 35 0.21 -13.08 6.58
N PHE A 36 0.49 -13.94 5.59
CA PHE A 36 0.35 -13.59 4.18
C PHE A 36 -1.11 -13.39 3.76
N GLY A 37 -2.04 -14.22 4.26
CA GLY A 37 -3.46 -14.11 3.94
C GLY A 37 -4.11 -12.83 4.50
N ILE A 38 -3.81 -12.48 5.76
CA ILE A 38 -4.31 -11.25 6.40
C ILE A 38 -3.75 -10.02 5.68
N THR A 39 -2.46 -10.05 5.34
CA THR A 39 -1.81 -8.97 4.59
C THR A 39 -2.45 -8.82 3.21
N LEU A 40 -2.66 -9.92 2.48
CA LEU A 40 -3.22 -9.85 1.12
C LEU A 40 -4.67 -9.32 1.09
N ALA A 41 -5.51 -9.71 2.06
CA ALA A 41 -6.88 -9.22 2.16
C ALA A 41 -6.94 -7.71 2.51
N ALA A 42 -6.08 -7.27 3.43
CA ALA A 42 -5.95 -5.85 3.78
C ALA A 42 -5.41 -5.03 2.59
N TYR A 43 -4.42 -5.54 1.87
CA TYR A 43 -3.88 -4.90 0.67
C TYR A 43 -4.91 -4.81 -0.46
N LYS A 44 -5.70 -5.87 -0.70
CA LYS A 44 -6.77 -5.86 -1.71
C LYS A 44 -7.83 -4.81 -1.37
N THR A 45 -8.27 -4.78 -0.12
CA THR A 45 -9.29 -3.83 0.34
C THR A 45 -8.75 -2.40 0.25
N ALA A 46 -7.54 -2.15 0.75
CA ALA A 46 -6.87 -0.86 0.62
C ALA A 46 -6.72 -0.43 -0.85
N ALA A 47 -6.30 -1.34 -1.75
CA ALA A 47 -6.16 -1.05 -3.17
C ALA A 47 -7.50 -0.64 -3.82
N ILE A 48 -8.60 -1.31 -3.48
CA ILE A 48 -9.94 -0.93 -3.98
C ILE A 48 -10.33 0.45 -3.45
N PHE A 49 -10.17 0.71 -2.14
CA PHE A 49 -10.46 2.02 -1.57
C PHE A 49 -9.60 3.13 -2.19
N PHE A 50 -8.30 2.90 -2.40
CA PHE A 50 -7.42 3.84 -3.09
C PHE A 50 -7.81 4.05 -4.55
N ALA A 51 -8.21 3.00 -5.26
CA ALA A 51 -8.68 3.12 -6.64
C ALA A 51 -9.95 3.98 -6.72
N VAL A 52 -10.95 3.70 -5.87
CA VAL A 52 -12.19 4.47 -5.80
C VAL A 52 -11.91 5.92 -5.39
N ALA A 53 -11.11 6.13 -4.35
CA ALA A 53 -10.71 7.47 -3.91
C ALA A 53 -9.97 8.23 -5.01
N GLY A 54 -9.08 7.58 -5.76
CA GLY A 54 -8.36 8.18 -6.88
C GLY A 54 -9.30 8.61 -8.02
N VAL A 55 -10.27 7.77 -8.38
CA VAL A 55 -11.30 8.11 -9.38
C VAL A 55 -12.15 9.28 -8.91
N LEU A 56 -12.61 9.27 -7.65
CA LEU A 56 -13.40 10.36 -7.09
C LEU A 56 -12.61 11.67 -7.01
N ALA A 57 -11.34 11.61 -6.60
CA ALA A 57 -10.46 12.77 -6.57
C ALA A 57 -10.25 13.35 -7.97
N LEU A 58 -10.05 12.50 -8.99
CA LEU A 58 -9.95 12.93 -10.38
C LEU A 58 -11.24 13.58 -10.87
N ALA A 59 -12.40 12.98 -10.60
CA ALA A 59 -13.70 13.54 -10.97
C ALA A 59 -13.95 14.89 -10.29
N ALA A 60 -13.65 15.00 -9.00
CA ALA A 60 -13.76 16.24 -8.24
C ALA A 60 -12.81 17.32 -8.78
N LEU A 61 -11.57 16.96 -9.14
CA LEU A 61 -10.62 17.88 -9.75
C LEU A 61 -11.17 18.40 -11.07
N ILE A 62 -11.65 17.54 -11.97
CA ILE A 62 -12.26 17.96 -13.25
C ILE A 62 -13.43 18.91 -13.00
N ALA A 63 -14.36 18.55 -12.11
CA ALA A 63 -15.51 19.40 -11.77
C ALA A 63 -15.08 20.76 -11.20
N LEU A 64 -14.06 20.79 -10.34
CA LEU A 64 -13.48 22.02 -9.79
C LEU A 64 -12.88 22.90 -10.89
N LEU A 65 -12.14 22.31 -11.83
CA LEU A 65 -11.55 23.04 -12.96
C LEU A 65 -12.64 23.65 -13.84
N VAL A 66 -13.68 22.89 -14.17
CA VAL A 66 -14.83 23.38 -14.94
C VAL A 66 -15.52 24.52 -14.20
N GLY A 67 -15.80 24.37 -12.92
CA GLY A 67 -16.42 25.43 -12.09
C GLY A 67 -15.57 26.71 -12.04
N LEU A 68 -14.24 26.57 -11.92
CA LEU A 68 -13.32 27.71 -11.89
C LEU A 68 -13.29 28.44 -13.24
N ILE A 69 -13.27 27.70 -14.35
CA ILE A 69 -13.37 28.27 -15.70
C ILE A 69 -14.69 29.01 -15.87
N MET A 70 -15.82 28.42 -15.46
CA MET A 70 -17.14 29.07 -15.54
C MET A 70 -17.20 30.33 -14.66
N THR A 71 -16.53 30.35 -13.51
CA THR A 71 -16.46 31.51 -12.62
C THR A 71 -15.63 32.65 -13.22
N LEU A 72 -14.53 32.33 -13.92
CA LEU A 72 -13.68 33.33 -14.59
C LEU A 72 -14.22 33.80 -15.95
N THR A 73 -15.02 32.97 -16.61
CA THR A 73 -15.53 33.23 -17.97
C THR A 73 -16.22 34.59 -18.11
N PRO A 74 -17.09 35.06 -17.19
CA PRO A 74 -17.73 36.37 -17.28
C PRO A 74 -16.76 37.56 -17.23
N VAL A 75 -15.56 37.38 -16.69
CA VAL A 75 -14.59 38.46 -16.46
C VAL A 75 -13.60 38.57 -17.62
N VAL A 76 -13.08 37.45 -18.11
CA VAL A 76 -11.98 37.42 -19.10
C VAL A 76 -12.35 36.71 -20.41
N GLY A 77 -13.57 36.19 -20.51
CA GLY A 77 -14.01 35.35 -21.62
C GLY A 77 -13.55 33.88 -21.48
N PRO A 78 -14.20 32.96 -22.22
CA PRO A 78 -14.03 31.51 -22.02
C PRO A 78 -12.65 31.00 -22.43
N GLY A 79 -12.06 31.57 -23.48
CA GLY A 79 -10.73 31.19 -23.98
C GLY A 79 -9.64 31.51 -22.96
N LEU A 80 -9.57 32.77 -22.50
CA LEU A 80 -8.56 33.19 -21.53
C LEU A 80 -8.76 32.53 -20.16
N ALA A 81 -10.00 32.34 -19.72
CA ALA A 81 -10.29 31.62 -18.48
C ALA A 81 -9.69 30.21 -18.50
N THR A 82 -9.85 29.48 -19.61
CA THR A 82 -9.29 28.13 -19.76
C THR A 82 -7.76 28.15 -19.71
N VAL A 83 -7.11 29.06 -20.45
CA VAL A 83 -5.65 29.17 -20.47
C VAL A 83 -5.09 29.50 -19.10
N ILE A 84 -5.70 30.44 -18.37
CA ILE A 84 -5.28 30.84 -17.02
C ILE A 84 -5.39 29.66 -16.06
N VAL A 85 -6.57 29.02 -16.00
CA VAL A 85 -6.82 27.92 -15.05
C VAL A 85 -5.91 26.73 -15.34
N VAL A 86 -5.82 26.29 -16.60
CA VAL A 86 -4.97 25.17 -16.99
C VAL A 86 -3.50 25.50 -16.74
N GLY A 87 -3.05 26.72 -17.09
CA GLY A 87 -1.69 27.16 -16.87
C GLY A 87 -1.27 27.09 -15.39
N VAL A 88 -2.11 27.61 -14.48
CA VAL A 88 -1.85 27.55 -13.03
C VAL A 88 -1.78 26.11 -12.54
N VAL A 89 -2.71 25.25 -12.96
CA VAL A 89 -2.75 23.84 -12.54
C VAL A 89 -1.54 23.06 -13.04
N LEU A 90 -1.09 23.31 -14.26
CA LEU A 90 0.12 22.69 -14.81
C LEU A 90 1.38 23.12 -14.05
N ILE A 91 1.49 24.40 -13.68
CA ILE A 91 2.60 24.88 -12.84
C ILE A 91 2.60 24.15 -11.50
N LEU A 92 1.45 24.05 -10.84
CA LEU A 92 1.31 23.30 -9.59
C LEU A 92 1.67 21.82 -9.76
N ALA A 93 1.21 21.18 -10.84
CA ALA A 93 1.52 19.78 -11.13
C ALA A 93 3.02 19.54 -11.33
N VAL A 94 3.71 20.45 -12.03
CA VAL A 94 5.18 20.40 -12.18
C VAL A 94 5.88 20.53 -10.83
N ILE A 95 5.48 21.51 -10.01
CA ILE A 95 6.06 21.69 -8.66
C ILE A 95 5.88 20.44 -7.81
N LEU A 96 4.65 19.91 -7.73
CA LEU A 96 4.37 18.68 -6.99
C LEU A 96 5.14 17.48 -7.55
N GLY A 97 5.26 17.36 -8.87
CA GLY A 97 6.03 16.30 -9.53
C GLY A 97 7.51 16.36 -9.18
N LEU A 98 8.11 17.56 -9.15
CA LEU A 98 9.51 17.75 -8.76
C LEU A 98 9.73 17.44 -7.27
N VAL A 99 8.84 17.87 -6.38
CA VAL A 99 8.88 17.54 -4.96
C VAL A 99 8.71 16.05 -4.74
N GLY A 100 7.77 15.41 -5.44
CA GLY A 100 7.57 13.96 -5.40
C GLY A 100 8.83 13.21 -5.83
N LYS A 101 9.44 13.61 -6.95
CA LYS A 101 10.71 13.04 -7.43
C LYS A 101 11.82 13.14 -6.37
N SER A 102 11.93 14.26 -5.65
CA SER A 102 12.93 14.44 -4.60
C SER A 102 12.77 13.46 -3.44
N LYS A 103 11.54 13.01 -3.16
CA LYS A 103 11.24 12.04 -2.09
C LYS A 103 11.41 10.58 -2.52
N LEU A 104 11.52 10.31 -3.82
CA LEU A 104 11.77 8.97 -4.37
C LEU A 104 13.26 8.66 -4.51
N THR A 105 14.15 9.62 -4.24
CA THR A 105 15.59 9.35 -4.18
C THR A 105 15.89 8.65 -2.86
N PRO A 106 16.32 7.37 -2.87
CA PRO A 106 16.74 6.70 -1.64
C PRO A 106 17.92 7.49 -1.08
N GLY A 107 17.78 8.03 0.13
CA GLY A 107 18.92 8.58 0.85
C GLY A 107 19.94 7.45 1.01
N ALA A 108 21.05 7.52 0.28
CA ALA A 108 22.23 6.77 0.65
C ALA A 108 22.63 7.24 2.06
N PRO A 109 22.83 6.32 3.03
CA PRO A 109 23.21 6.71 4.38
C PRO A 109 24.54 7.47 4.35
N SER A 110 24.51 8.71 4.81
CA SER A 110 25.69 9.44 5.29
C SER A 110 26.00 9.03 6.72
#